data_AF-A0A921G1Q0-F1
#
_entry.id   AF-A0A921G1Q0-F1
#
_cell.length_a   1.000
_cell.length_b   1.000
_cell.length_c   1.000
_cell.angle_alpha   90.00
_cell.angle_beta   90.00
_cell.angle_gamma   90.00
#
_symmetry.space_group_name_H-M   'P 1'
#
loop_
_entity.id
_entity.type
_entity.pdbx_description
1 polymer ?
#
loop_
_entity_poly.entity_id
_entity_poly.type
_entity_poly.pdbx_seq_one_letter_code
_entity_poly.pdbx_strand_id
1 'polypeptide(L)' 'MSEKKVTFVPVSLDPIPSELNKATPPVKHPPALFTIRKGKVAVDFYPGVDEHLIHLVMKELRFQ' A
#
# COMPACT_ATOMS: atom_id res chain seq x y z
N MET A 1 11.78 -42.47 -5.37
CA MET A 1 12.21 -41.09 -5.02
C MET A 1 12.47 -41.07 -3.53
N SER A 2 13.71 -40.77 -3.09
CA SER A 2 14.06 -40.76 -1.66
C SER A 2 13.60 -39.43 -1.04
N GLU A 3 12.68 -39.50 -0.09
CA GLU A 3 12.16 -38.34 0.63
C GLU A 3 13.25 -37.79 1.56
N LYS A 4 13.87 -36.67 1.17
CA LYS A 4 14.86 -35.99 2.01
C LYS A 4 14.14 -35.35 3.19
N LYS A 5 14.34 -35.91 4.40
CA LYS A 5 13.82 -35.36 5.65
C LYS A 5 14.49 -34.00 5.93
N VAL A 6 13.74 -32.92 5.77
CA VAL A 6 14.20 -31.56 6.10
C VAL A 6 14.09 -31.35 7.61
N THR A 7 15.17 -30.90 8.23
CA THR A 7 15.20 -30.58 9.66
C THR A 7 15.28 -29.07 9.81
N PHE A 8 14.28 -28.48 10.48
CA PHE A 8 14.26 -27.05 10.81
C PHE A 8 14.74 -26.86 12.24
N VAL A 9 15.72 -25.98 12.44
CA VAL A 9 16.25 -25.64 13.75
C VAL A 9 15.87 -24.19 14.06
N PRO A 10 15.23 -23.91 15.21
CA PRO A 10 14.92 -22.54 15.59
C PRO A 10 16.22 -21.80 15.89
N VAL A 11 16.35 -20.61 15.32
CA VAL A 11 17.42 -19.66 15.65
C VAL A 11 16.82 -18.51 16.44
N SER A 12 17.54 -18.06 17.47
CA SER A 12 17.19 -16.83 18.19
C SER A 12 17.79 -15.65 17.42
N LEU A 13 16.96 -14.66 17.10
CA LEU A 13 17.41 -13.41 16.50
C LEU A 13 17.52 -12.35 17.59
N ASP A 14 18.58 -11.55 17.55
CA ASP A 14 18.74 -10.43 18.45
C ASP A 14 17.61 -9.40 18.22
N PRO A 15 17.05 -8.81 19.30
CA PRO A 15 16.02 -7.80 19.16
C PRO A 15 16.58 -6.57 18.44
N ILE A 16 15.83 -6.07 17.46
CA ILE A 16 16.18 -4.83 16.76
C ILE A 16 16.20 -3.69 17.79
N PRO A 17 17.27 -2.89 17.87
CA PRO A 17 17.34 -1.75 18.78
C PRO A 17 16.14 -0.82 18.61
N SER A 18 15.53 -0.41 19.71
CA SER A 18 14.31 0.43 19.73
C SER A 18 14.46 1.77 19.00
N GLU A 19 15.71 2.21 18.77
CA GLU A 19 16.07 3.39 17.97
C GLU A 19 15.78 3.22 16.46
N LEU A 20 15.66 1.99 15.94
CA LEU A 20 15.21 1.72 14.57
C LEU A 20 13.69 1.85 14.42
N ASN A 21 12.97 1.93 15.54
CA ASN A 21 11.54 2.24 15.58
C ASN A 21 11.29 3.77 15.56
N LYS A 22 12.27 4.55 15.08
CA LYS A 22 12.07 5.96 14.76
C LYS A 22 10.95 6.05 13.74
N ALA A 23 9.87 6.70 14.18
CA ALA A 23 8.67 7.04 13.44
C ALA A 23 8.93 7.04 11.94
N THR A 24 8.24 6.15 11.23
CA THR A 24 8.13 6.23 9.77
C THR A 24 7.94 7.70 9.43
N PRO A 25 8.82 8.34 8.64
CA PRO A 25 8.56 9.70 8.21
C PRO A 25 7.14 9.70 7.64
N PRO A 26 6.31 10.74 7.89
CA PRO A 26 5.02 10.81 7.22
C PRO A 26 5.32 10.58 5.75
N VAL A 27 4.78 9.50 5.19
CA VAL A 27 4.99 9.16 3.79
C VAL A 27 4.58 10.42 3.07
N LYS A 28 5.57 11.15 2.51
CA LYS A 28 5.30 12.29 1.66
C LYS A 28 4.72 11.66 0.42
N HIS A 29 3.42 11.42 0.46
CA HIS A 29 2.70 10.97 -0.72
C HIS A 29 3.02 12.01 -1.80
N PRO A 30 3.42 11.55 -3.00
CA PRO A 30 3.53 12.46 -4.12
C PRO A 30 2.21 13.24 -4.25
N PRO A 31 2.23 14.49 -4.74
CA PRO A 31 1.00 15.22 -4.95
C PRO A 31 0.04 14.37 -5.80
N ALA A 32 -1.25 14.42 -5.46
CA ALA A 32 -2.26 13.77 -6.28
C ALA A 32 -2.14 14.27 -7.73
N LEU A 33 -2.21 13.35 -8.69
CA LEU A 33 -2.27 13.68 -10.11
C LEU A 33 -3.55 14.45 -10.43
N PHE A 34 -4.67 13.99 -9.88
CA PHE A 34 -5.95 14.67 -10.00
C PHE A 34 -6.89 14.25 -8.88
N THR A 35 -7.87 15.11 -8.61
CA THR A 35 -8.90 14.91 -7.59
C THR A 35 -10.27 14.96 -8.24
N ILE A 36 -11.11 13.96 -7.99
CA ILE A 36 -12.52 13.99 -8.39
C ILE A 36 -13.36 14.37 -7.17
N ARG A 37 -14.33 15.30 -7.32
CA ARG A 37 -15.19 15.79 -6.23
C ARG A 37 -16.67 15.57 -6.52
N LYS A 38 -17.40 14.93 -5.60
CA LYS A 38 -18.88 14.82 -5.60
C LYS A 38 -19.44 15.36 -4.29
N GLY A 39 -20.10 16.51 -4.33
CA GLY A 39 -20.67 17.10 -3.12
C GLY A 39 -19.60 17.28 -2.03
N LYS A 40 -19.70 16.50 -0.94
CA LYS A 40 -18.75 16.52 0.19
C LYS A 40 -17.65 15.44 0.10
N VAL A 41 -17.63 14.63 -0.95
CA VAL A 41 -16.66 13.55 -1.14
C VAL A 41 -15.61 13.98 -2.16
N ALA A 42 -14.34 13.79 -1.84
CA ALA A 42 -13.22 13.95 -2.74
C ALA A 42 -12.42 12.64 -2.83
N VAL A 43 -11.96 12.30 -4.02
CA VAL A 43 -11.12 11.13 -4.28
C VAL A 43 -9.85 11.61 -4.98
N ASP A 44 -8.72 11.40 -4.34
CA ASP A 44 -7.40 11.75 -4.86
C ASP A 44 -6.76 10.54 -5.56
N PHE A 45 -6.27 10.75 -6.77
CA PHE A 45 -5.56 9.75 -7.54
C PHE A 45 -4.08 10.08 -7.58
N TYR A 46 -3.24 9.09 -7.26
CA TYR A 46 -1.79 9.24 -7.17
C TYR A 46 -1.08 8.62 -8.39
N PRO A 47 0.19 8.99 -8.67
CA PRO A 47 0.96 8.35 -9.72
C PRO A 47 1.04 6.82 -9.57
N GLY A 48 0.86 6.11 -10.68
CA GLY A 48 0.89 4.64 -10.74
C GLY A 48 -0.47 3.95 -10.55
N VAL A 49 -1.55 4.72 -10.36
CA VAL A 49 -2.91 4.16 -10.40
C VAL A 49 -3.29 3.83 -11.84
N ASP A 50 -3.82 2.62 -12.04
CA ASP A 50 -4.29 2.13 -13.33
C ASP A 50 -5.54 2.87 -13.83
N GLU A 51 -5.60 3.16 -15.13
CA GLU A 51 -6.69 3.90 -15.75
C GLU A 51 -8.04 3.17 -15.68
N HIS A 52 -8.05 1.83 -15.76
CA HIS A 52 -9.28 1.05 -15.59
C HIS A 52 -9.81 1.14 -14.17
N LEU A 53 -8.93 1.27 -13.17
CA LEU A 53 -9.34 1.50 -11.79
C LEU A 53 -9.97 2.89 -11.61
N ILE A 54 -9.41 3.92 -12.26
CA ILE A 54 -9.99 5.27 -12.29
C ILE A 54 -11.40 5.22 -12.87
N HIS A 55 -11.57 4.62 -14.05
CA HIS A 55 -12.87 4.48 -14.70
C HIS A 55 -13.87 3.68 -13.85
N LEU A 56 -13.42 2.62 -13.19
CA LEU A 56 -14.26 1.82 -12.29
C LEU A 56 -14.74 2.65 -11.11
N VAL A 57 -13.84 3.41 -10.46
CA VAL A 57 -14.18 4.30 -9.35
C VAL A 57 -15.18 5.37 -9.80
N MET A 58 -14.96 5.98 -10.98
CA MET A 58 -15.91 6.96 -11.54
C MET A 58 -17.30 6.36 -11.77
N LYS A 59 -17.36 5.15 -12.36
CA LYS A 59 -18.61 4.44 -12.61
C LYS A 59 -19.34 4.08 -11.31
N GLU A 60 -18.62 3.53 -10.33
CA GLU A 60 -19.21 3.07 -9.06
C GLU A 60 -19.74 4.24 -8.24
N LEU A 61 -18.98 5.34 -8.19
CA LEU A 61 -19.40 6.57 -7.51
C LEU A 61 -20.47 7.35 -8.28
N ARG A 62 -20.90 6.84 -9.45
CA ARG A 62 -21.83 7.50 -10.37
C ARG A 62 -21.40 8.94 -10.65
N PHE A 63 -20.10 9.16 -10.84
CA PHE A 63 -19.57 10.38 -11.42
C PHE A 63 -19.92 10.36 -12.92
N GLN A 64 -21.21 10.53 -13.22
CA GLN A 64 -21.72 10.86 -14.55
C GLN A 64 -21.89 12.37 -14.65
#